data_AF-A0A498CH08-F1
#
_entry.id   AF-A0A498CH08-F1
#
_cell.length_a   1.000
_cell.length_b   1.000
_cell.length_c   1.000
_cell.angle_alpha   90.00
_cell.angle_beta   90.00
_cell.angle_gamma   90.00
#
_symmetry.space_group_name_H-M   'P 1'
#
loop_
_entity.id
_entity.type
_entity.pdbx_description
1 polymer ?
#
loop_
_entity_poly.entity_id
_entity_poly.type
_entity_poly.pdbx_seq_one_letter_code
_entity_poly.pdbx_strand_id
1 'polypeptide(L)'
;MRFRRVRSIPLLAGLAALTACGGRAADSTLIRESFDSGDTYSRTVPGPPAQACEAARRTLLSQGYAIARAGDDAVEGNKNFQPKDEEHEQLVLRISCAPRGDQALVFVSAVQDRYALKKSPTSASVGVGALGSVSLPFGSNDDSLVKVASSTVQDATFYRRFFERLQQYLPAAAVPEPTPAAAPATAPAAAVEATPATVVSDTPASLR
;
A
#
# COMPACT_ATOMS: atom_id res chain seq x y z
N MET A 1 74.44 -16.47 52.62
CA MET A 1 73.89 -17.53 51.74
C MET A 1 72.65 -16.99 51.05
N ARG A 2 72.63 -17.00 49.71
CA ARG A 2 71.55 -16.48 48.86
C ARG A 2 70.48 -17.55 48.65
N PHE A 3 69.20 -17.25 48.89
CA PHE A 3 68.10 -18.03 48.34
C PHE A 3 67.18 -17.13 47.49
N ARG A 4 66.97 -17.59 46.26
CA ARG A 4 66.42 -16.88 45.10
C ARG A 4 64.90 -16.71 45.22
N ARG A 5 64.41 -15.53 44.85
CA ARG A 5 63.02 -15.31 44.42
C ARG A 5 62.80 -16.00 43.08
N VAL A 6 61.72 -16.77 42.96
CA VAL A 6 61.14 -17.14 41.66
C VAL A 6 59.65 -16.81 41.73
N ARG A 7 59.25 -15.82 40.94
CA ARG A 7 57.86 -15.49 40.59
C ARG A 7 57.41 -16.52 39.55
N SER A 8 56.31 -17.21 39.81
CA SER A 8 55.64 -18.06 38.81
C SER A 8 54.30 -17.43 38.45
N ILE A 9 54.15 -17.17 37.15
CA ILE A 9 53.05 -16.50 36.47
C ILE A 9 51.82 -17.42 36.45
N PRO A 10 50.59 -16.92 36.70
CA PRO A 10 49.37 -17.72 36.59
C PRO A 10 49.02 -17.96 35.11
N LEU A 11 48.98 -19.22 34.69
CA LEU A 11 48.46 -19.59 33.37
C LEU A 11 46.95 -19.86 33.51
N LEU A 12 46.14 -18.92 33.00
CA LEU A 12 44.73 -19.12 32.71
C LEU A 12 44.57 -20.31 31.75
N ALA A 13 44.05 -21.43 32.25
CA ALA A 13 43.50 -22.50 31.44
C ALA A 13 41.98 -22.39 31.50
N GLY A 14 41.41 -21.64 30.56
CA GLY A 14 39.98 -21.68 30.29
C GLY A 14 39.65 -22.93 29.50
N LEU A 15 38.78 -23.78 30.04
CA LEU A 15 37.94 -24.66 29.24
C LEU A 15 36.49 -24.31 29.57
N ALA A 16 35.90 -23.53 28.68
CA ALA A 16 34.49 -23.16 28.71
C ALA A 16 33.62 -24.42 28.61
N ALA A 17 32.54 -24.39 29.38
CA ALA A 17 31.48 -25.38 29.39
C ALA A 17 30.87 -25.54 27.98
N LEU A 18 30.87 -26.76 27.45
CA LEU A 18 29.92 -27.12 26.39
C LEU A 18 28.58 -27.49 27.04
N THR A 19 27.80 -26.47 27.40
CA THR A 19 26.36 -26.61 27.54
C THR A 19 25.80 -26.86 26.14
N ALA A 20 25.50 -28.12 25.82
CA ALA A 20 24.71 -28.47 24.66
C ALA A 20 23.25 -28.00 24.88
N CYS A 21 23.01 -26.71 24.63
CA CYS A 21 21.68 -26.15 24.53
C CYS A 21 20.98 -26.74 23.31
N GLY A 22 19.74 -27.20 23.50
CA GLY A 22 18.87 -27.72 22.45
C GLY A 22 18.71 -26.74 21.29
N GLY A 23 18.57 -27.28 20.09
CA GLY A 23 18.47 -26.44 18.90
C GLY A 23 18.36 -27.20 17.60
N ARG A 24 17.43 -28.16 17.51
CA ARG A 24 16.85 -28.56 16.23
C ARG A 24 15.34 -28.73 16.42
N ALA A 25 14.68 -27.63 16.78
CA ALA A 25 13.28 -27.48 16.41
C ALA A 25 13.27 -27.39 14.89
N ALA A 26 12.55 -28.30 14.25
CA ALA A 26 12.26 -28.21 12.84
C ALA A 26 11.71 -26.80 12.53
N ASP A 27 12.41 -26.07 11.66
CA ASP A 27 11.99 -24.80 11.06
C ASP A 27 10.70 -25.05 10.26
N SER A 28 9.59 -25.14 10.98
CA SER A 28 8.27 -25.05 10.41
C SER A 28 7.85 -23.61 10.57
N THR A 29 7.65 -22.93 9.46
CA THR A 29 7.13 -21.55 9.41
C THR A 29 5.83 -21.39 10.20
N LEU A 30 5.04 -22.47 10.33
CA LEU A 30 3.86 -22.55 11.19
C LEU A 30 4.15 -22.37 12.70
N ILE A 31 5.34 -22.71 13.17
CA ILE A 31 5.74 -22.54 14.59
C ILE A 31 6.27 -21.11 14.86
N ARG A 32 6.57 -20.32 13.81
CA ARG A 32 7.03 -18.93 13.95
C ARG A 32 5.85 -17.93 14.02
N GLU A 33 4.66 -18.34 13.60
CA GLU A 33 3.48 -17.48 13.60
C GLU A 33 2.96 -17.28 15.03
N SER A 34 2.99 -16.03 15.52
CA SER A 34 2.62 -15.69 16.90
C SER A 34 1.23 -15.02 17.02
N PHE A 35 0.60 -14.63 15.91
CA PHE A 35 -0.62 -13.82 15.88
C PHE A 35 -0.57 -12.52 16.72
N ASP A 36 0.63 -12.07 17.10
CA ASP A 36 0.86 -10.90 17.95
C ASP A 36 1.36 -9.71 17.12
N SER A 37 0.60 -9.35 16.09
CA SER A 37 0.93 -8.24 15.20
C SER A 37 0.33 -6.90 15.63
N GLY A 38 -0.38 -6.90 16.76
CA GLY A 38 -1.17 -5.76 17.24
C GLY A 38 -2.05 -5.20 16.13
N ASP A 39 -2.04 -3.88 15.97
CA ASP A 39 -2.80 -3.20 14.92
C ASP A 39 -2.00 -3.07 13.60
N THR A 40 -0.85 -3.72 13.40
CA THR A 40 0.01 -3.46 12.22
C THR A 40 -0.74 -3.54 10.88
N TYR A 41 -1.65 -4.52 10.77
CA TYR A 41 -2.40 -4.82 9.55
C TYR A 41 -3.81 -4.23 9.52
N SER A 42 -4.23 -3.47 10.53
CA SER A 42 -5.62 -3.01 10.64
C SER A 42 -5.79 -1.58 11.15
N ARG A 43 -6.80 -0.87 10.66
CA ARG A 43 -7.21 0.44 11.20
C ARG A 43 -8.72 0.59 11.16
N THR A 44 -9.28 1.22 12.18
CA THR A 44 -10.68 1.67 12.16
C THR A 44 -10.76 3.06 11.53
N VAL A 45 -11.71 3.27 10.63
CA VAL A 45 -11.96 4.53 9.93
C VAL A 45 -13.44 4.91 10.00
N PRO A 46 -13.80 6.21 9.99
CA PRO A 46 -15.20 6.62 9.96
C PRO A 46 -15.89 6.23 8.65
N GLY A 47 -17.20 5.96 8.72
CA GLY A 47 -18.04 5.69 7.57
C GLY A 47 -18.21 4.19 7.24
N PRO A 48 -19.08 3.87 6.28
CA PRO A 48 -19.38 2.50 5.89
C PRO A 48 -18.20 1.83 5.14
N PRO A 49 -18.14 0.48 5.12
CA PRO A 49 -17.09 -0.29 4.45
C PRO A 49 -16.83 0.14 2.99
N ALA A 50 -17.89 0.41 2.22
CA ALA A 50 -17.78 0.83 0.83
C ALA A 50 -16.94 2.12 0.66
N GLN A 51 -17.10 3.09 1.56
CA GLN A 51 -16.31 4.33 1.53
C GLN A 51 -14.83 4.06 1.89
N ALA A 52 -14.59 3.19 2.87
CA ALA A 52 -13.24 2.79 3.25
C ALA A 52 -12.53 2.03 2.11
N CYS A 53 -13.24 1.16 1.40
CA CYS A 53 -12.69 0.40 0.27
C CYS A 53 -12.50 1.26 -0.99
N GLU A 54 -13.36 2.25 -1.25
CA GLU A 54 -13.08 3.26 -2.28
C GLU A 54 -11.85 4.12 -1.92
N ALA A 55 -11.67 4.50 -0.66
CA ALA A 55 -10.45 5.19 -0.21
C ALA A 55 -9.20 4.31 -0.36
N ALA A 56 -9.29 3.01 -0.07
CA ALA A 56 -8.22 2.04 -0.29
C ALA A 56 -7.89 1.88 -1.78
N ARG A 57 -8.89 1.81 -2.65
CA ARG A 57 -8.71 1.76 -4.11
C ARG A 57 -7.99 3.01 -4.62
N ARG A 58 -8.38 4.20 -4.17
CA ARG A 58 -7.69 5.46 -4.51
C ARG A 58 -6.26 5.51 -3.98
N THR A 59 -6.04 4.98 -2.78
CA THR A 59 -4.70 4.81 -2.20
C THR A 59 -3.80 3.98 -3.09
N LEU A 60 -4.26 2.80 -3.51
CA LEU A 60 -3.50 1.93 -4.43
C LEU A 60 -3.20 2.61 -5.77
N LEU A 61 -4.23 3.21 -6.40
CA LEU A 61 -4.07 3.93 -7.66
C LEU A 61 -3.05 5.07 -7.55
N SER A 62 -3.08 5.83 -6.45
CA SER A 62 -2.11 6.91 -6.20
C SER A 62 -0.66 6.44 -6.05
N GLN A 63 -0.46 5.16 -5.69
CA GLN A 63 0.86 4.55 -5.56
C GLN A 63 1.31 3.79 -6.82
N GLY A 64 0.52 3.86 -7.90
CA GLY A 64 0.80 3.22 -9.18
C GLY A 64 0.56 1.70 -9.17
N TYR A 65 -0.37 1.22 -8.33
CA TYR A 65 -0.83 -0.16 -8.41
C TYR A 65 -1.86 -0.33 -9.52
N ALA A 66 -1.78 -1.44 -10.24
CA ALA A 66 -2.85 -1.91 -11.11
C ALA A 66 -3.92 -2.59 -10.24
N ILE A 67 -5.19 -2.18 -10.39
CA ILE A 67 -6.29 -2.78 -9.64
C ILE A 67 -6.70 -4.10 -10.30
N ALA A 68 -6.61 -5.19 -9.54
CA ALA A 68 -7.02 -6.52 -9.96
C ALA A 68 -8.48 -6.80 -9.61
N ARG A 69 -8.94 -6.33 -8.44
CA ARG A 69 -10.33 -6.43 -7.98
C ARG A 69 -10.70 -5.21 -7.15
N ALA A 70 -11.95 -4.78 -7.24
CA ALA A 70 -12.52 -3.75 -6.38
C ALA A 70 -14.01 -4.01 -6.17
N GLY A 71 -14.46 -3.87 -4.92
CA GLY A 71 -15.84 -3.96 -4.49
C GLY A 71 -16.02 -3.24 -3.16
N ASP A 72 -17.25 -3.27 -2.62
CA ASP A 72 -17.63 -2.53 -1.43
C ASP A 72 -16.97 -3.05 -0.13
N ASP A 73 -16.50 -4.29 -0.15
CA ASP A 73 -15.92 -5.00 1.00
C ASP A 73 -14.45 -5.43 0.80
N ALA A 74 -13.94 -5.33 -0.42
CA ALA A 74 -12.58 -5.76 -0.74
C ALA A 74 -11.96 -5.03 -1.96
N VAL A 75 -10.65 -4.84 -1.89
CA VAL A 75 -9.84 -4.33 -3.01
C VAL A 75 -8.53 -5.11 -3.10
N GLU A 76 -8.14 -5.48 -4.32
CA GLU A 76 -6.84 -6.10 -4.61
C GLU A 76 -6.12 -5.31 -5.69
N GLY A 77 -4.81 -5.08 -5.49
CA GLY A 77 -3.96 -4.48 -6.51
C GLY A 77 -2.55 -5.04 -6.48
N ASN A 78 -1.87 -4.94 -7.61
CA ASN A 78 -0.49 -5.37 -7.74
C ASN A 78 0.40 -4.29 -8.37
N LYS A 79 1.69 -4.33 -8.04
CA LYS A 79 2.71 -3.47 -8.61
C LYS A 79 3.99 -4.27 -8.84
N ASN A 80 4.56 -4.12 -10.02
CA ASN A 80 5.78 -4.81 -10.41
C ASN A 80 6.99 -3.89 -10.22
N PHE A 81 8.09 -4.48 -9.80
CA PHE A 81 9.39 -3.85 -9.65
C PHE A 81 10.44 -4.69 -10.36
N GLN A 82 11.45 -4.04 -10.92
CA GLN A 82 12.60 -4.69 -11.50
C GLN A 82 13.86 -4.01 -10.95
N PRO A 83 14.29 -4.34 -9.73
CA PRO A 83 15.46 -3.70 -9.13
C PRO A 83 16.76 -3.96 -9.91
N LYS A 84 16.84 -5.07 -10.64
CA LYS A 84 17.92 -5.43 -11.58
C LYS A 84 17.34 -6.16 -12.79
N ASP A 85 18.08 -6.21 -13.89
CA ASP A 85 17.60 -6.75 -15.16
C ASP A 85 17.01 -8.17 -15.07
N GLU A 86 17.60 -9.05 -14.24
CA GLU A 86 17.15 -10.45 -14.09
C GLU A 86 16.33 -10.71 -12.81
N GLU A 87 16.06 -9.68 -12.01
CA GLU A 87 15.30 -9.77 -10.76
C GLU A 87 13.97 -9.06 -10.94
N HIS A 88 12.88 -9.83 -11.02
CA HIS A 88 11.53 -9.29 -11.09
C HIS A 88 10.81 -9.52 -9.76
N GLU A 89 10.17 -8.48 -9.24
CA GLU A 89 9.41 -8.56 -8.00
C GLU A 89 7.99 -8.05 -8.23
N GLN A 90 7.03 -8.68 -7.57
CA GLN A 90 5.64 -8.26 -7.60
C GLN A 90 5.14 -8.10 -6.17
N LEU A 91 4.57 -6.94 -5.88
CA LEU A 91 3.92 -6.65 -4.62
C LEU A 91 2.41 -6.68 -4.82
N VAL A 92 1.73 -7.60 -4.15
CA VAL A 92 0.27 -7.78 -4.19
C VAL A 92 -0.32 -7.33 -2.87
N LEU A 93 -1.20 -6.34 -2.88
CA LEU A 93 -1.96 -5.89 -1.72
C LEU A 93 -3.38 -6.39 -1.79
N ARG A 94 -3.87 -6.90 -0.66
CA ARG A 94 -5.26 -7.28 -0.43
C ARG A 94 -5.80 -6.50 0.74
N ILE A 95 -6.88 -5.77 0.49
CA ILE A 95 -7.58 -4.95 1.46
C ILE A 95 -8.98 -5.52 1.65
N SER A 96 -9.41 -5.67 2.89
CA SER A 96 -10.78 -6.00 3.26
C SER A 96 -11.34 -4.92 4.18
N CYS A 97 -12.57 -4.50 3.92
CA CYS A 97 -13.29 -3.51 4.70
C CYS A 97 -14.51 -4.18 5.33
N ALA A 98 -14.54 -4.24 6.65
CA ALA A 98 -15.62 -4.87 7.41
C ALA A 98 -16.38 -3.84 8.25
N PRO A 99 -17.70 -4.02 8.49
CA PRO A 99 -18.47 -3.12 9.33
C PRO A 99 -18.03 -3.19 10.80
N ARG A 100 -18.00 -2.03 11.47
CA ARG A 100 -17.75 -1.88 12.92
C ARG A 100 -18.63 -0.76 13.48
N GLY A 101 -19.92 -1.05 13.69
CA GLY A 101 -20.90 -0.01 14.00
C GLY A 101 -21.03 0.97 12.83
N ASP A 102 -20.99 2.27 13.10
CA ASP A 102 -21.00 3.34 12.08
C ASP A 102 -19.61 3.59 11.44
N GLN A 103 -18.64 2.75 11.76
CA GLN A 103 -17.27 2.79 11.26
C GLN A 103 -16.98 1.55 10.41
N ALA A 104 -15.84 1.58 9.72
CA ALA A 104 -15.29 0.43 9.02
C ALA A 104 -13.95 0.03 9.66
N LEU A 105 -13.74 -1.27 9.80
CA LEU A 105 -12.45 -1.86 10.13
C LEU A 105 -11.78 -2.32 8.83
N VAL A 106 -10.65 -1.71 8.50
CA VAL A 106 -9.87 -1.98 7.29
C VAL A 106 -8.72 -2.90 7.65
N PHE A 107 -8.61 -4.03 6.98
CA PHE A 107 -7.50 -4.98 7.06
C PHE A 107 -6.69 -4.95 5.78
N VAL A 108 -5.36 -4.97 5.90
CA VAL A 108 -4.44 -4.91 4.76
C VAL A 108 -3.38 -5.99 4.90
N SER A 109 -3.19 -6.77 3.85
CA SER A 109 -2.09 -7.71 3.72
C SER A 109 -1.32 -7.43 2.44
N ALA A 110 -0.01 -7.67 2.46
CA ALA A 110 0.85 -7.48 1.30
C ALA A 110 1.80 -8.67 1.18
N VAL A 111 1.90 -9.21 -0.03
CA VAL A 111 2.81 -10.32 -0.36
C VAL A 111 3.75 -9.85 -1.45
N GLN A 112 5.06 -10.03 -1.21
CA GLN A 112 6.10 -9.81 -2.19
C GLN A 112 6.52 -11.15 -2.78
N ASP A 113 6.35 -11.28 -4.09
CA ASP A 113 6.83 -12.40 -4.88
C ASP A 113 8.10 -12.00 -5.62
N ARG A 114 9.14 -12.83 -5.56
CA ARG A 114 10.38 -12.63 -6.32
C ARG A 114 10.47 -13.72 -7.41
N TYR A 115 10.82 -13.30 -8.61
CA TYR A 115 11.00 -14.13 -9.79
C TYR A 115 12.41 -13.96 -10.33
N ALA A 116 13.03 -15.06 -10.72
CA ALA A 116 14.31 -15.07 -11.41
C ALA A 116 14.12 -15.65 -12.81
N LEU A 117 14.91 -15.18 -13.76
CA LEU A 117 15.01 -15.82 -15.07
C LEU A 117 15.74 -17.15 -14.95
N LYS A 118 15.11 -18.23 -15.41
CA LYS A 118 15.82 -19.47 -15.69
C LYS A 118 16.24 -19.48 -17.15
N LYS A 119 17.54 -19.38 -17.39
CA LYS A 119 18.16 -19.64 -18.70
C LYS A 119 18.41 -21.14 -18.84
N SER A 120 17.64 -21.81 -19.71
CA SER A 120 17.91 -23.19 -20.13
C SER A 120 18.57 -23.18 -21.51
N PRO A 121 19.87 -23.52 -21.64
CA PRO A 121 20.50 -23.66 -22.95
C PRO A 121 20.03 -24.97 -23.60
N THR A 122 19.09 -24.89 -24.54
CA THR A 122 18.71 -26.03 -25.39
C THR A 122 19.57 -26.02 -26.65
N SER A 123 20.59 -26.89 -26.69
CA SER A 123 21.39 -27.14 -27.90
C SER A 123 20.94 -28.46 -28.53
N ALA A 124 20.42 -28.41 -29.76
CA ALA A 124 20.14 -29.59 -30.57
C ALA A 124 21.24 -29.77 -31.61
N SER A 125 22.13 -30.75 -31.43
CA SER A 125 23.10 -31.14 -32.46
C SER A 125 22.47 -32.14 -33.42
N VAL A 126 22.36 -31.79 -34.70
CA VAL A 126 21.95 -32.74 -35.74
C VAL A 126 23.22 -33.40 -36.29
N GLY A 127 23.38 -34.71 -36.04
CA GLY A 127 24.43 -35.50 -36.65
C GLY A 127 24.09 -35.84 -38.09
N VAL A 128 24.76 -35.22 -39.06
CA VAL A 128 24.77 -35.68 -40.46
C VAL A 128 25.92 -36.67 -40.62
N GLY A 129 25.61 -37.88 -41.08
CA GLY A 129 26.57 -38.99 -41.19
C GLY A 129 27.78 -38.68 -42.08
N ALA A 130 28.86 -39.44 -41.83
CA ALA A 130 30.12 -39.57 -42.59
C ALA A 130 30.97 -38.31 -42.92
N LEU A 131 30.48 -37.08 -42.75
CA LEU A 131 31.20 -35.88 -43.23
C LEU A 131 31.31 -34.71 -42.22
N GLY A 132 30.99 -34.93 -40.94
CA GLY A 132 31.23 -33.96 -39.87
C GLY A 132 29.99 -33.17 -39.45
N SER A 133 29.93 -32.84 -38.15
CA SER A 133 28.79 -32.17 -37.53
C SER A 133 28.78 -30.68 -37.84
N VAL A 134 27.65 -30.16 -38.31
CA VAL A 134 27.40 -28.72 -38.39
C VAL A 134 26.58 -28.30 -37.17
N SER A 135 27.19 -27.53 -36.27
CA SER A 135 26.50 -26.92 -35.14
C SER A 135 25.87 -25.61 -35.61
N LEU A 136 24.55 -25.59 -35.81
CA LEU A 136 23.82 -24.34 -36.05
C LEU A 136 23.40 -23.75 -34.69
N PRO A 137 23.79 -22.50 -34.36
CA PRO A 137 23.38 -21.86 -33.11
C PRO A 137 21.95 -21.36 -33.25
N PHE A 138 20.97 -22.25 -33.08
CA PHE A 138 19.58 -21.85 -32.84
C PHE A 138 19.31 -21.89 -31.33
N GLY A 139 20.04 -21.06 -30.60
CA GLY A 139 19.78 -20.84 -29.17
C GLY A 139 18.66 -19.82 -29.01
N SER A 140 17.41 -20.26 -29.11
CA SER A 140 16.33 -19.52 -28.44
C SER A 140 16.58 -19.70 -26.94
N ASN A 141 16.93 -18.63 -26.23
CA ASN A 141 16.91 -18.68 -24.77
C ASN A 141 15.44 -18.78 -24.36
N ASP A 142 15.04 -19.89 -23.75
CA ASP A 142 13.73 -20.01 -23.12
C ASP A 142 13.82 -19.34 -21.75
N ASP A 143 13.76 -18.01 -21.77
CA ASP A 143 13.82 -17.16 -20.59
C ASP A 143 12.48 -17.24 -19.86
N SER A 144 12.35 -18.23 -18.98
CA SER A 144 11.14 -18.45 -18.18
C SER A 144 11.29 -17.84 -16.78
N LEU A 145 10.33 -17.00 -16.38
CA LEU A 145 10.24 -16.48 -15.01
C LEU A 145 9.72 -17.57 -14.08
N VAL A 146 10.56 -17.97 -13.12
CA VAL A 146 10.15 -18.89 -12.04
C VAL A 146 10.07 -18.12 -10.74
N LYS A 147 8.97 -18.29 -10.00
CA LYS A 147 8.82 -17.75 -8.66
C LYS A 147 9.84 -18.42 -7.74
N VAL A 148 10.82 -17.64 -7.26
CA VAL A 148 11.92 -18.12 -6.42
C VAL A 148 11.69 -17.83 -4.94
N ALA A 149 10.87 -16.82 -4.61
CA ALA A 149 10.48 -16.53 -3.24
C ALA A 149 9.08 -15.92 -3.16
N SER A 150 8.43 -16.08 -2.01
CA SER A 150 7.18 -15.42 -1.63
C SER A 150 7.26 -15.09 -0.16
N SER A 151 7.04 -13.84 0.21
CA SER A 151 7.07 -13.41 1.60
C SER A 151 6.00 -12.37 1.89
N THR A 152 5.29 -12.53 3.01
CA THR A 152 4.42 -11.50 3.55
C THR A 152 5.27 -10.31 4.01
N VAL A 153 4.86 -9.10 3.64
CA VAL A 153 5.50 -7.88 4.14
C VAL A 153 5.13 -7.73 5.62
N GLN A 154 6.14 -7.60 6.48
CA GLN A 154 5.96 -7.45 7.93
C GLN A 154 6.42 -6.05 8.42
N ASP A 155 6.82 -5.16 7.50
CA ASP A 155 7.32 -3.84 7.85
C ASP A 155 6.19 -2.92 8.35
N ALA A 156 6.20 -2.58 9.63
CA ALA A 156 5.17 -1.73 10.23
C ALA A 156 5.15 -0.30 9.64
N THR A 157 6.29 0.19 9.14
CA THR A 157 6.36 1.52 8.51
C THR A 157 5.62 1.54 7.17
N PHE A 158 5.72 0.48 6.38
CA PHE A 158 4.98 0.29 5.14
C PHE A 158 3.47 0.39 5.38
N TYR A 159 2.94 -0.35 6.35
CA TYR A 159 1.51 -0.30 6.68
C TYR A 159 1.08 1.06 7.24
N ARG A 160 1.89 1.68 8.11
CA ARG A 160 1.62 3.03 8.60
C ARG A 160 1.45 4.03 7.46
N ARG A 161 2.36 4.03 6.48
CA ARG A 161 2.28 4.91 5.30
C ARG A 161 1.07 4.62 4.42
N PHE A 162 0.71 3.34 4.25
CA PHE A 162 -0.52 2.97 3.55
C PHE A 162 -1.74 3.60 4.23
N PHE A 163 -1.88 3.44 5.55
CA PHE A 163 -3.03 3.95 6.28
C PHE A 163 -3.07 5.48 6.36
N GLU A 164 -1.92 6.15 6.46
CA GLU A 164 -1.82 7.61 6.35
C GLU A 164 -2.37 8.11 5.01
N ARG A 165 -2.06 7.40 3.91
CA ARG A 165 -2.59 7.75 2.59
C ARG A 165 -4.06 7.41 2.43
N LEU A 166 -4.51 6.29 3.00
CA LEU A 166 -5.93 5.94 3.02
C LEU A 166 -6.77 7.03 3.68
N GLN A 167 -6.30 7.59 4.79
CA GLN A 167 -6.99 8.70 5.47
C GLN A 167 -7.18 9.93 4.59
N GLN A 168 -6.24 10.20 3.66
CA GLN A 168 -6.34 11.34 2.73
C GLN A 168 -7.46 11.16 1.69
N TYR A 169 -7.89 9.92 1.44
CA TYR A 169 -8.92 9.58 0.46
C TYR A 169 -10.27 9.24 1.09
N LEU A 170 -10.37 9.22 2.42
CA LEU A 170 -11.67 9.17 3.08
C LEU A 170 -12.45 10.44 2.76
N PRO A 171 -13.78 10.35 2.58
CA PRO A 171 -14.59 11.55 2.45
C PRO A 171 -14.38 12.44 3.67
N ALA A 172 -14.33 13.75 3.45
CA ALA A 172 -14.35 14.70 4.55
C ALA A 172 -15.55 14.34 5.42
N ALA A 173 -15.32 14.11 6.72
CA ALA A 173 -16.40 13.87 7.67
C ALA A 173 -17.42 14.99 7.42
N ALA A 174 -18.66 14.62 7.09
CA ALA A 174 -19.69 15.57 6.80
C ALA A 174 -19.76 16.54 7.98
N VAL A 175 -19.19 17.74 7.80
CA VAL A 175 -19.45 18.84 8.70
C VAL A 175 -20.95 19.01 8.57
N PRO A 176 -21.75 18.82 9.64
CA PRO A 176 -23.17 19.11 9.54
C PRO A 176 -23.27 20.53 9.03
N GLU A 177 -23.71 20.69 7.77
CA GLU A 177 -24.01 22.01 7.25
C GLU A 177 -24.97 22.62 8.26
N PRO A 178 -24.72 23.85 8.75
CA PRO A 178 -25.68 24.50 9.62
C PRO A 178 -26.98 24.55 8.84
N THR A 179 -27.97 23.75 9.28
CA THR A 179 -29.34 23.83 8.78
C THR A 179 -29.66 25.31 8.75
N PRO A 180 -29.94 25.90 7.57
CA PRO A 180 -30.32 27.30 7.52
C PRO A 180 -31.49 27.46 8.47
N ALA A 181 -31.25 28.15 9.58
CA ALA A 181 -32.31 28.53 10.50
C ALA A 181 -33.37 29.18 9.62
N ALA A 182 -34.57 28.59 9.62
CA ALA A 182 -35.70 29.08 8.85
C ALA A 182 -35.77 30.59 9.03
N ALA A 183 -35.57 31.32 7.93
CA ALA A 183 -35.74 32.76 7.93
C ALA A 183 -37.12 33.07 8.52
N PRO A 184 -37.25 34.04 9.45
CA PRO A 184 -38.56 34.44 9.91
C PRO A 184 -39.36 34.90 8.70
N ALA A 185 -40.55 34.32 8.51
CA ALA A 185 -41.46 34.73 7.46
C ALA A 185 -41.75 36.23 7.63
N THR A 186 -41.21 37.04 6.73
CA THR A 186 -41.51 38.46 6.65
C THR A 186 -42.99 38.61 6.28
N ALA A 187 -43.72 39.33 7.14
CA ALA A 187 -45.11 39.70 6.95
C ALA A 187 -45.38 40.34 5.57
N PRO A 188 -46.60 40.21 5.00
CA PRO A 188 -46.88 40.61 3.63
C PRO A 188 -46.74 42.13 3.45
N ALA A 189 -46.03 42.49 2.37
CA ALA A 189 -45.82 43.86 1.94
C ALA A 189 -47.15 44.61 1.77
N ALA A 190 -47.30 45.70 2.52
CA ALA A 190 -48.32 46.70 2.30
C ALA A 190 -48.17 47.31 0.89
N ALA A 191 -49.32 47.56 0.27
CA ALA A 191 -49.48 48.19 -1.03
C ALA A 191 -48.70 49.50 -1.15
N VAL A 192 -47.98 49.68 -2.26
CA VAL A 192 -47.46 50.99 -2.66
C VAL A 192 -48.44 51.57 -3.68
N GLU A 193 -49.18 52.56 -3.21
CA GLU A 193 -50.09 53.42 -3.97
C GLU A 193 -49.29 54.29 -4.95
N ALA A 194 -49.60 54.19 -6.24
CA ALA A 194 -48.96 54.97 -7.29
C ALA A 194 -49.46 56.42 -7.26
N THR A 195 -48.55 57.37 -7.05
CA THR A 195 -48.81 58.81 -7.22
C THR A 195 -48.09 59.29 -8.50
N PRO A 196 -48.75 59.97 -9.45
CA PRO A 196 -48.09 60.46 -10.65
C PRO A 196 -47.38 61.79 -10.37
N ALA A 197 -46.13 61.90 -10.81
CA ALA A 197 -45.39 63.16 -10.85
C ALA A 197 -45.80 63.95 -12.10
N THR A 198 -46.26 65.19 -11.92
CA THR A 198 -46.41 66.19 -12.98
C THR A 198 -45.57 67.41 -12.63
N VAL A 199 -44.58 67.74 -13.46
CA VAL A 199 -43.82 69.02 -13.45
C VAL A 199 -43.41 69.25 -14.93
N VAL A 200 -44.11 70.07 -15.73
CA VAL A 200 -43.97 71.54 -15.95
C VAL A 200 -42.50 71.93 -16.21
N SER A 201 -42.08 72.36 -17.40
CA SER A 201 -42.32 73.68 -18.01
C SER A 201 -41.64 73.71 -19.40
N ASP A 202 -42.18 74.43 -20.38
CA ASP A 202 -41.38 75.39 -21.18
C ASP A 202 -42.30 76.28 -22.04
N THR A 203 -42.26 77.60 -21.82
CA THR A 203 -42.65 78.62 -22.80
C THR A 203 -42.01 79.94 -22.40
N PRO A 204 -41.17 80.55 -23.24
CA PRO A 204 -40.91 81.97 -23.20
C PRO A 204 -41.63 82.69 -24.36
N ALA A 205 -42.19 83.85 -24.05
CA ALA A 205 -42.78 84.78 -24.99
C ALA A 205 -41.72 85.60 -25.74
N SER A 206 -41.96 85.92 -27.02
CA SER A 206 -41.58 87.21 -27.63
C SER A 206 -42.22 87.48 -29.00
N LEU A 207 -42.92 88.63 -29.06
CA LEU A 207 -42.87 89.71 -30.07
C LEU A 207 -42.95 89.39 -31.58
N ARG A 208 -44.12 89.66 -32.19
CA ARG A 208 -44.37 90.73 -33.18
C ARG A 208 -45.81 90.70 -33.68
#